data_AF-A0A9W8QVX8-F1
#
_entry.id   AF-A0A9W8QVX8-F1
#
_cell.length_a   1.000
_cell.length_b   1.000
_cell.length_c   1.000
_cell.angle_alpha   90.00
_cell.angle_beta   90.00
_cell.angle_gamma   90.00
#
_symmetry.space_group_name_H-M   'P 1'
#
loop_
_entity.id
_entity.type
_entity.pdbx_description
1 polymer ?
#
loop_
_entity_poly.entity_id
_entity_poly.type
_entity_poly.pdbx_seq_one_letter_code
_entity_poly.pdbx_strand_id
1 'polypeptide(L)'
;MHLETNSNIYGRTVNPWNRNLSAGGSSGGEGALVGFRGSPLGLGGDIGGSTRSPAANNGVYGFKPTPFRVGNTGGMGLIAGQEGIIGCIGPLSPTLSGIELFMKAYLDTMPWVREDYLVPIPWRDVELPKTLKIGIMWSDGIVKPHPPIHRALSQVVNALRSADFEVVDWQSKDHDECWKLTSALYFEDGGDRLRHMLKAGDEQVLPLTEWLLGQEEVKARSVEEVWDVSIA
;
A
#
# COMPACT_ATOMS: atom_id res chain seq x y z
N MET A 1 4.81 -9.89 6.87
CA MET A 1 4.18 -8.63 6.43
C MET A 1 4.90 -7.46 7.09
N HIS A 2 5.76 -6.74 6.37
CA HIS A 2 6.60 -5.65 6.90
C HIS A 2 6.68 -4.49 5.90
N LEU A 3 6.68 -3.25 6.38
CA LEU A 3 7.03 -2.06 5.58
C LEU A 3 8.56 -1.83 5.60
N GLU A 4 9.31 -2.91 5.39
CA GLU A 4 10.77 -2.98 5.32
C GLU A 4 11.14 -4.07 4.30
N THR A 5 12.29 -3.96 3.67
CA THR A 5 12.78 -4.92 2.68
C THR A 5 14.03 -5.60 3.18
N ASN A 6 13.83 -6.67 3.96
CA ASN A 6 14.89 -7.50 4.52
C ASN A 6 14.50 -8.96 4.44
N SER A 7 15.38 -9.80 3.91
CA SER A 7 15.18 -11.26 3.81
C SER A 7 16.43 -12.01 4.28
N ASN A 8 16.26 -13.26 4.70
CA ASN A 8 17.36 -14.17 5.03
C ASN A 8 18.19 -14.58 3.79
N ILE A 9 17.61 -14.53 2.59
CA ILE A 9 18.28 -14.92 1.34
C ILE A 9 19.14 -13.77 0.78
N TYR A 10 18.57 -12.58 0.61
CA TYR A 10 19.23 -11.46 -0.06
C TYR A 10 19.71 -10.36 0.89
N GLY A 11 19.40 -10.49 2.18
CA GLY A 11 19.70 -9.47 3.18
C GLY A 11 18.78 -8.24 3.08
N ARG A 12 19.27 -7.12 3.60
CA ARG A 12 18.54 -5.85 3.70
C ARG A 12 18.79 -4.96 2.49
N THR A 13 17.71 -4.51 1.87
CA THR A 13 17.75 -3.38 0.93
C THR A 13 17.79 -2.08 1.71
N VAL A 14 18.72 -1.19 1.35
CA VAL A 14 18.90 0.10 2.02
C VAL A 14 18.47 1.24 1.10
N ASN A 15 18.10 2.37 1.69
CA ASN A 15 17.75 3.58 0.95
C ASN A 15 18.98 4.11 0.17
N PRO A 16 18.86 4.44 -1.13
CA PRO A 16 19.98 4.90 -1.94
C PRO A 16 20.47 6.30 -1.55
N TRP A 17 19.62 7.14 -0.95
CA TRP A 17 19.98 8.49 -0.51
C TRP A 17 20.75 8.47 0.81
N ASN A 18 20.49 7.47 1.66
CA ASN A 18 21.22 7.25 2.91
C ASN A 18 21.14 5.79 3.32
N ARG A 19 22.26 5.07 3.23
CA ARG A 19 22.33 3.63 3.49
C ARG A 19 22.06 3.22 4.95
N ASN A 20 21.98 4.18 5.87
CA ASN A 20 21.55 3.95 7.25
C ASN A 20 20.02 3.96 7.42
N LEU A 21 19.26 4.27 6.36
CA LEU A 21 17.80 4.34 6.37
C LEU A 21 17.17 3.18 5.60
N SER A 22 15.94 2.85 5.97
CA SER A 22 15.10 1.86 5.29
C SER A 22 14.72 2.32 3.88
N ALA A 23 14.74 1.39 2.92
CA ALA A 23 14.15 1.59 1.60
C ALA A 23 12.62 1.55 1.62
N GLY A 24 11.98 1.28 2.77
CA GLY A 24 10.58 0.93 2.87
C GLY A 24 10.32 -0.49 2.37
N GLY A 25 9.06 -0.90 2.31
CA GLY A 25 8.74 -2.25 1.85
C GLY A 25 7.25 -2.54 1.73
N SER A 26 6.88 -3.70 1.20
CA SER A 26 7.77 -4.78 0.77
C SER A 26 8.44 -4.55 -0.59
N SER A 27 7.97 -3.60 -1.39
CA SER A 27 8.55 -3.29 -2.71
C SER A 27 9.77 -2.34 -2.62
N GLY A 28 10.60 -2.47 -1.58
CA GLY A 28 11.74 -1.56 -1.36
C GLY A 28 12.87 -1.73 -2.36
N GLY A 29 13.01 -2.91 -2.98
CA GLY A 29 13.89 -3.12 -4.13
C GLY A 29 13.51 -2.20 -5.29
N GLU A 30 12.23 -2.19 -5.68
CA GLU A 30 11.70 -1.29 -6.71
C GLU A 30 11.84 0.18 -6.31
N GLY A 31 11.46 0.54 -5.08
CA GLY A 31 11.58 1.91 -4.59
C GLY A 31 13.01 2.43 -4.64
N ALA A 32 13.97 1.64 -4.16
CA ALA A 32 15.39 1.98 -4.20
C ALA A 32 15.90 2.05 -5.65
N LEU A 33 15.56 1.06 -6.48
CA LEU A 33 16.04 0.95 -7.86
C LEU A 33 15.51 2.09 -8.75
N VAL A 34 14.26 2.48 -8.59
CA VAL A 34 13.68 3.62 -9.29
C VAL A 34 14.21 4.94 -8.71
N GLY A 35 14.33 5.04 -7.38
CA GLY A 35 14.80 6.25 -6.69
C GLY A 35 16.21 6.70 -7.08
N PHE A 36 17.15 5.76 -7.24
CA PHE A 36 18.50 6.05 -7.73
C PHE A 36 18.63 6.01 -9.27
N ARG A 37 17.49 5.95 -9.97
CA ARG A 37 17.37 6.00 -11.45
C ARG A 37 17.99 4.80 -12.19
N GLY A 38 18.09 3.65 -11.55
CA GLY A 38 18.48 2.39 -12.20
C GLY A 38 17.35 1.73 -13.00
N SER A 39 16.10 2.14 -12.75
CA SER A 39 14.94 1.78 -13.58
C SER A 39 14.02 3.00 -13.78
N PRO A 40 13.42 3.20 -14.98
CA PRO A 40 12.45 4.27 -15.20
C PRO A 40 11.06 3.96 -14.60
N LEU A 41 10.76 2.69 -14.33
CA LEU A 41 9.47 2.22 -13.85
C LEU A 41 9.65 0.93 -13.03
N GLY A 42 8.91 0.79 -11.94
CA GLY A 42 8.83 -0.42 -11.13
C GLY A 42 7.38 -0.84 -10.88
N LEU A 43 7.16 -2.12 -10.55
CA LEU A 43 5.85 -2.64 -10.14
C LEU A 43 5.93 -3.24 -8.75
N GLY A 44 5.11 -2.73 -7.83
CA GLY A 44 5.05 -3.20 -6.45
C GLY A 44 3.70 -3.82 -6.12
N GLY A 45 3.69 -4.72 -5.14
CA GLY A 45 2.46 -5.14 -4.46
C GLY A 45 2.10 -4.14 -3.37
N ASP A 46 0.81 -3.92 -3.14
CA ASP A 46 0.30 -3.04 -2.08
C ASP A 46 -1.03 -3.57 -1.54
N ILE A 47 -0.95 -4.19 -0.36
CA ILE A 47 -2.10 -4.55 0.47
C ILE A 47 -2.24 -3.56 1.64
N GLY A 48 -1.13 -3.21 2.28
CA GLY A 48 -1.07 -2.33 3.45
C GLY A 48 -0.10 -1.16 3.32
N GLY A 49 0.26 -0.76 2.10
CA GLY A 49 1.19 0.36 1.84
C GLY A 49 2.45 -0.03 1.08
N SER A 50 2.55 -1.26 0.58
CA SER A 50 3.82 -1.81 0.09
C SER A 50 4.32 -1.27 -1.26
N THR A 51 3.55 -0.41 -1.92
CA THR A 51 4.00 0.44 -3.03
C THR A 51 4.24 1.88 -2.56
N ARG A 52 3.34 2.39 -1.71
CA ARG A 52 3.37 3.78 -1.22
C ARG A 52 4.51 4.06 -0.24
N SER A 53 4.80 3.13 0.68
CA SER A 53 5.90 3.21 1.65
C SER A 53 7.26 3.31 0.94
N PRO A 54 7.66 2.37 0.06
CA PRO A 54 8.93 2.49 -0.64
C PRO A 54 8.98 3.72 -1.57
N ALA A 55 7.86 4.14 -2.16
CA ALA A 55 7.83 5.38 -2.93
C ALA A 55 8.16 6.62 -2.06
N ALA A 56 7.51 6.75 -0.90
CA ALA A 56 7.75 7.84 0.04
C ALA A 56 9.19 7.84 0.59
N ASN A 57 9.73 6.67 0.91
CA ASN A 57 11.08 6.55 1.46
C ASN A 57 12.17 6.92 0.43
N ASN A 58 11.96 6.59 -0.86
CA ASN A 58 12.97 6.79 -1.89
C ASN A 58 12.74 8.02 -2.77
N GLY A 59 11.72 8.82 -2.49
CA GLY A 59 11.48 10.10 -3.18
C GLY A 59 10.94 9.92 -4.60
N VAL A 60 10.07 8.94 -4.83
CA VAL A 60 9.44 8.65 -6.13
C VAL A 60 7.92 8.64 -6.01
N TYR A 61 7.22 8.64 -7.13
CA TYR A 61 5.77 8.47 -7.16
C TYR A 61 5.44 6.99 -7.03
N GLY A 62 4.43 6.66 -6.23
CA GLY A 62 3.89 5.31 -6.10
C GLY A 62 2.37 5.37 -6.10
N PHE A 63 1.72 4.56 -6.92
CA PHE A 63 0.27 4.58 -7.07
C PHE A 63 -0.33 3.22 -6.72
N LYS A 64 -1.24 3.21 -5.75
CA LYS A 64 -2.05 2.05 -5.41
C LYS A 64 -3.41 2.17 -6.13
N PRO A 65 -3.67 1.43 -7.20
CA PRO A 65 -4.97 1.47 -7.84
C PRO A 65 -6.07 0.85 -6.95
N THR A 66 -7.31 0.97 -7.39
CA THR A 66 -8.41 0.14 -6.88
C THR A 66 -8.06 -1.34 -7.10
N PRO A 67 -8.35 -2.24 -6.14
CA PRO A 67 -8.26 -3.68 -6.37
C PRO A 67 -8.96 -4.10 -7.67
N PHE A 68 -8.46 -5.16 -8.30
CA PHE A 68 -8.97 -5.69 -9.58
C PHE A 68 -8.85 -4.75 -10.79
N ARG A 69 -8.07 -3.66 -10.68
CA ARG A 69 -7.74 -2.80 -11.83
C ARG A 69 -6.49 -3.25 -12.59
N VAL A 70 -5.54 -3.85 -11.88
CA VAL A 70 -4.32 -4.43 -12.44
C VAL A 70 -4.28 -5.90 -12.04
N GLY A 71 -4.08 -6.78 -13.02
CA GLY A 71 -3.98 -8.21 -12.86
C GLY A 71 -2.80 -8.63 -12.00
N ASN A 72 -3.02 -9.67 -11.21
CA ASN A 72 -2.00 -10.32 -10.38
C ASN A 72 -1.97 -11.83 -10.65
N THR A 73 -2.45 -12.29 -11.82
CA THR A 73 -2.35 -13.70 -12.21
C THR A 73 -0.89 -14.13 -12.25
N GLY A 74 -0.59 -15.23 -11.57
CA GLY A 74 0.78 -15.74 -11.41
C GLY A 74 1.59 -15.02 -10.30
N GLY A 75 1.01 -14.02 -9.64
CA GLY A 75 1.58 -13.42 -8.44
C GLY A 75 1.68 -14.43 -7.31
N MET A 76 2.78 -14.34 -6.53
CA MET A 76 2.97 -15.15 -5.33
C MET A 76 2.55 -14.36 -4.10
N GLY A 77 1.65 -14.94 -3.30
CA GLY A 77 1.21 -14.40 -2.03
C GLY A 77 1.41 -15.41 -0.91
N LEU A 78 1.66 -14.92 0.30
CA LEU A 78 1.87 -15.77 1.47
C LEU A 78 0.59 -16.47 1.92
N ILE A 79 -0.56 -15.79 1.80
CA ILE A 79 -1.85 -16.24 2.32
C ILE A 79 -2.81 -16.42 1.13
N ALA A 80 -2.65 -17.53 0.41
CA ALA A 80 -3.52 -17.83 -0.73
C ALA A 80 -4.97 -18.05 -0.28
N GLY A 81 -5.92 -17.40 -0.96
CA GLY A 81 -7.36 -17.51 -0.67
C GLY A 81 -7.90 -16.50 0.36
N GLN A 82 -7.09 -15.54 0.81
CA GLN A 82 -7.57 -14.43 1.63
C GLN A 82 -8.41 -13.47 0.78
N GLU A 83 -9.60 -13.13 1.25
CA GLU A 83 -10.56 -12.30 0.49
C GLU A 83 -10.97 -11.00 1.20
N GLY A 84 -10.72 -10.87 2.50
CA GLY A 84 -11.18 -9.73 3.31
C GLY A 84 -10.51 -8.40 2.92
N ILE A 85 -9.18 -8.38 2.77
CA ILE A 85 -8.46 -7.19 2.26
C ILE A 85 -7.62 -7.59 1.06
N ILE A 86 -8.03 -7.14 -0.13
CA ILE A 86 -7.39 -7.50 -1.38
C ILE A 86 -6.20 -6.57 -1.67
N GLY A 87 -5.02 -7.17 -1.84
CA GLY A 87 -3.84 -6.49 -2.36
C GLY A 87 -3.94 -6.15 -3.84
N CYS A 88 -3.16 -5.17 -4.28
CA CYS A 88 -3.12 -4.78 -5.69
C CYS A 88 -1.69 -4.54 -6.16
N ILE A 89 -1.50 -4.56 -7.49
CA ILE A 89 -0.24 -4.20 -8.12
C ILE A 89 -0.30 -2.74 -8.54
N GLY A 90 0.76 -1.99 -8.25
CA GLY A 90 0.85 -0.56 -8.47
C GLY A 90 2.21 -0.14 -9.02
N PRO A 91 2.26 0.87 -9.92
CA PRO A 91 3.53 1.36 -10.44
C PRO A 91 4.27 2.27 -9.45
N LEU A 92 5.60 2.25 -9.57
CA LEU A 92 6.52 3.23 -9.01
C LEU A 92 7.28 3.92 -10.16
N SER A 93 7.40 5.24 -10.11
CA SER A 93 8.05 6.02 -11.18
C SER A 93 8.70 7.30 -10.64
N PRO A 94 9.81 7.78 -11.22
CA PRO A 94 10.39 9.08 -10.85
C PRO A 94 9.49 10.27 -11.21
N THR A 95 8.50 10.07 -12.09
CA THR A 95 7.55 11.11 -12.52
C THR A 95 6.10 10.62 -12.43
N LEU A 96 5.17 11.56 -12.20
CA LEU A 96 3.74 11.29 -12.27
C LEU A 96 3.33 10.81 -13.67
N SER A 97 3.89 11.38 -14.73
CA SER A 97 3.61 10.96 -16.11
C SER A 97 3.99 9.49 -16.39
N GLY A 98 5.00 8.94 -15.70
CA GLY A 98 5.34 7.53 -15.82
C GLY A 98 4.30 6.60 -15.17
N ILE A 99 3.68 7.03 -14.06
CA ILE A 99 2.53 6.34 -13.46
C ILE A 99 1.37 6.31 -14.45
N GLU A 100 1.02 7.46 -15.01
CA GLU A 100 -0.09 7.60 -15.97
C GLU A 100 0.16 6.78 -17.24
N LEU A 101 1.37 6.85 -17.79
CA LEU A 101 1.76 6.08 -18.98
C LEU A 101 1.60 4.58 -18.74
N PHE A 102 2.09 4.05 -17.62
CA PHE A 102 1.92 2.64 -17.30
C PHE A 102 0.44 2.26 -17.19
N MET A 103 -0.34 3.00 -16.39
CA MET A 103 -1.74 2.68 -16.14
C MET A 103 -2.56 2.71 -17.45
N LYS A 104 -2.32 3.73 -18.29
CA LYS A 104 -2.96 3.85 -19.60
C LYS A 104 -2.56 2.69 -20.52
N ALA A 105 -1.26 2.47 -20.71
CA ALA A 105 -0.77 1.42 -21.60
C ALA A 105 -1.24 0.03 -21.19
N TYR A 106 -1.27 -0.29 -19.89
CA TYR A 106 -1.76 -1.55 -19.38
C TYR A 106 -3.28 -1.72 -19.61
N LEU A 107 -4.09 -0.70 -19.30
CA LEU A 107 -5.53 -0.79 -19.48
C LEU A 107 -5.96 -0.81 -20.96
N ASP A 108 -5.17 -0.19 -21.84
CA ASP A 108 -5.38 -0.23 -23.30
C ASP A 108 -5.21 -1.65 -23.86
N THR A 109 -4.52 -2.57 -23.16
CA THR A 109 -4.46 -3.99 -23.57
C THR A 109 -5.73 -4.77 -23.25
N MET A 110 -6.74 -4.14 -22.64
CA MET A 110 -7.98 -4.77 -22.19
C MET A 110 -7.73 -6.05 -21.37
N PRO A 111 -6.98 -5.96 -20.25
CA PRO A 111 -6.53 -7.13 -19.50
C PRO A 111 -7.67 -8.04 -19.02
N TRP A 112 -8.87 -7.47 -18.80
CA TRP A 112 -10.09 -8.19 -18.45
C TRP A 112 -10.58 -9.20 -19.51
N VAL A 113 -10.07 -9.14 -20.75
CA VAL A 113 -10.36 -10.15 -21.78
C VAL A 113 -9.66 -11.49 -21.48
N ARG A 114 -8.56 -11.45 -20.72
CA ARG A 114 -7.79 -12.65 -20.31
C ARG A 114 -7.99 -13.00 -18.85
N GLU A 115 -8.20 -11.99 -18.01
CA GLU A 115 -8.36 -12.12 -16.56
C GLU A 115 -9.75 -11.59 -16.18
N ASP A 116 -10.75 -12.47 -16.23
CA ASP A 116 -12.19 -12.14 -16.12
C ASP A 116 -12.61 -11.52 -14.77
N TYR A 117 -11.83 -11.73 -13.72
CA TYR A 117 -12.03 -11.11 -12.41
C TYR A 117 -11.67 -9.61 -12.38
N LEU A 118 -11.04 -9.08 -13.43
CA LEU A 118 -10.68 -7.66 -13.51
C LEU A 118 -11.87 -6.79 -13.90
N VAL A 119 -11.92 -5.60 -13.32
CA VAL A 119 -12.96 -4.61 -13.60
C VAL A 119 -12.75 -4.02 -15.01
N PRO A 120 -13.71 -4.18 -15.95
CA PRO A 120 -13.52 -3.83 -17.36
C PRO A 120 -13.72 -2.33 -17.62
N ILE A 121 -12.91 -1.50 -16.97
CA ILE A 121 -12.95 -0.03 -17.10
C ILE A 121 -11.67 0.45 -17.80
N PRO A 122 -11.76 0.90 -19.07
CA PRO A 122 -10.64 1.49 -19.79
C PRO A 122 -10.04 2.70 -19.06
N TRP A 123 -8.82 3.08 -19.45
CA TRP A 123 -8.30 4.39 -19.07
C TRP A 123 -9.19 5.48 -19.67
N ARG A 124 -9.46 6.52 -18.88
CA ARG A 124 -10.29 7.65 -19.29
C ARG A 124 -9.60 8.92 -18.87
N ASP A 125 -9.53 9.87 -19.78
CA ASP A 125 -9.17 11.23 -19.42
C ASP A 125 -10.35 11.81 -18.64
N VAL A 126 -10.06 12.39 -17.48
CA VAL A 126 -11.06 12.96 -16.58
C VAL A 126 -10.88 14.47 -16.56
N GLU A 127 -11.91 15.20 -16.98
CA GLU A 127 -11.98 16.64 -16.72
C GLU A 127 -12.33 16.85 -15.26
N LEU A 128 -11.37 17.38 -14.49
CA LEU A 128 -11.61 17.71 -13.10
C LEU A 128 -12.51 18.95 -13.00
N PRO A 129 -13.40 19.01 -11.99
CA PRO A 129 -14.12 20.23 -11.65
C PRO A 129 -13.14 21.39 -11.43
N LYS A 130 -13.54 22.61 -11.83
CA LYS A 130 -12.75 23.82 -11.59
C LYS A 130 -12.48 24.08 -10.11
N THR A 131 -13.38 23.62 -9.24
CA THR A 131 -13.25 23.72 -7.79
C THR A 131 -13.32 22.32 -7.18
N LEU A 132 -12.33 22.00 -6.36
CA LEU A 132 -12.29 20.78 -5.55
C LEU A 132 -12.28 21.16 -4.07
N LYS A 133 -13.05 20.43 -3.27
CA LYS A 133 -12.94 20.41 -1.81
C LYS A 133 -11.96 19.32 -1.42
N ILE A 134 -10.84 19.71 -0.81
CA ILE A 134 -9.75 18.82 -0.44
C ILE A 134 -9.72 18.68 1.09
N GLY A 135 -9.95 17.47 1.57
CA GLY A 135 -9.82 17.14 2.99
C GLY A 135 -8.36 16.88 3.37
N ILE A 136 -7.93 17.42 4.51
CA ILE A 136 -6.59 17.21 5.07
C ILE A 136 -6.70 16.51 6.40
N MET A 137 -6.11 15.32 6.48
CA MET A 137 -5.95 14.58 7.73
C MET A 137 -4.56 14.89 8.31
N TRP A 138 -4.52 15.64 9.41
CA TRP A 138 -3.26 16.01 10.08
C TRP A 138 -2.69 14.88 10.94
N SER A 139 -3.56 13.97 11.38
CA SER A 139 -3.26 12.81 12.21
C SER A 139 -4.43 11.86 12.08
N ASP A 140 -4.17 10.56 12.08
CA ASP A 140 -5.20 9.52 12.20
C ASP A 140 -5.65 9.31 13.66
N GLY A 141 -4.90 9.86 14.63
CA GLY A 141 -5.14 9.68 16.07
C GLY A 141 -4.43 8.46 16.65
N ILE A 142 -3.80 7.64 15.81
CA ILE A 142 -3.09 6.41 16.16
C ILE A 142 -1.57 6.61 16.02
N VAL A 143 -1.12 7.10 14.85
CA VAL A 143 0.28 7.36 14.52
C VAL A 143 0.49 8.85 14.29
N LYS A 144 1.07 9.53 15.27
CA LYS A 144 1.38 10.96 15.18
C LYS A 144 2.48 11.23 14.13
N PRO A 145 2.25 12.07 13.12
CA PRO A 145 3.28 12.40 12.15
C PRO A 145 4.47 13.14 12.77
N HIS A 146 5.68 12.82 12.32
CA HIS A 146 6.88 13.56 12.71
C HIS A 146 6.85 15.02 12.20
N PRO A 147 7.58 15.95 12.84
CA PRO A 147 7.60 17.36 12.44
C PRO A 147 7.90 17.61 10.95
N PRO A 148 8.81 16.88 10.28
CA PRO A 148 9.05 17.07 8.84
C PRO A 148 7.85 16.70 7.97
N ILE A 149 7.08 15.68 8.32
CA ILE A 149 5.88 15.26 7.60
C ILE A 149 4.77 16.30 7.78
N HIS A 150 4.57 16.76 9.02
CA HIS A 150 3.62 17.84 9.29
C HIS A 150 3.97 19.11 8.52
N ARG A 151 5.25 19.49 8.46
CA ARG A 151 5.72 20.62 7.66
C ARG A 151 5.42 20.45 6.17
N ALA A 152 5.65 19.25 5.62
CA ALA A 152 5.34 18.95 4.22
C ALA A 152 3.83 19.07 3.93
N LEU A 153 2.97 18.57 4.81
CA LEU A 153 1.52 18.76 4.72
C LEU A 153 1.15 20.24 4.74
N SER A 154 1.72 21.04 5.64
CA SER A 154 1.48 22.49 5.67
C SER A 154 1.90 23.19 4.37
N GLN A 155 3.01 22.76 3.75
CA GLN A 155 3.44 23.29 2.45
C GLN A 155 2.43 22.97 1.34
N VAL A 156 1.90 21.73 1.30
CA VAL A 156 0.86 21.33 0.35
C VAL A 156 -0.42 22.13 0.55
N VAL A 157 -0.89 22.28 1.81
CA VAL A 157 -2.08 23.07 2.14
C VAL A 157 -1.95 24.52 1.67
N ASN A 158 -0.79 25.14 1.91
CA ASN A 158 -0.54 26.50 1.46
C ASN A 158 -0.57 26.59 -0.07
N ALA A 159 0.08 25.66 -0.78
CA ALA A 159 0.07 25.62 -2.24
C ALA A 159 -1.36 25.44 -2.82
N LEU A 160 -2.17 24.56 -2.22
CA LEU A 160 -3.56 24.35 -2.61
C LEU A 160 -4.41 25.61 -2.40
N ARG A 161 -4.28 26.27 -1.24
CA ARG A 161 -4.99 27.52 -0.96
C ARG A 161 -4.57 28.66 -1.89
N SER A 162 -3.28 28.74 -2.24
CA SER A 162 -2.77 29.72 -3.22
C SER A 162 -3.25 29.46 -4.65
N ALA A 163 -3.71 28.25 -4.95
CA ALA A 163 -4.33 27.88 -6.21
C ALA A 163 -5.87 27.88 -6.14
N ASP A 164 -6.44 28.59 -5.15
CA ASP A 164 -7.89 28.78 -4.96
C ASP A 164 -8.71 27.50 -4.71
N PHE A 165 -8.07 26.42 -4.22
CA PHE A 165 -8.79 25.22 -3.78
C PHE A 165 -9.42 25.40 -2.38
N GLU A 166 -10.60 24.82 -2.17
CA GLU A 166 -11.21 24.75 -0.84
C GLU A 166 -10.53 23.64 -0.04
N VAL A 167 -9.82 24.00 1.03
CA VAL A 167 -9.11 23.04 1.89
C VAL A 167 -9.78 22.99 3.26
N VAL A 168 -10.23 21.80 3.66
CA VAL A 168 -10.91 21.57 4.95
C VAL A 168 -10.14 20.56 5.79
N ASP A 169 -10.15 20.75 7.10
CA ASP A 169 -9.62 19.75 8.02
C ASP A 169 -10.57 18.56 8.06
N TRP A 170 -10.05 17.38 7.74
CA TRP A 170 -10.79 16.13 7.78
C TRP A 170 -10.48 15.41 9.10
N GLN A 171 -11.54 15.10 9.85
CA GLN A 171 -11.45 14.43 11.14
C GLN A 171 -11.39 12.91 10.94
N SER A 172 -10.37 12.28 11.50
CA SER A 172 -10.14 10.83 11.47
C SER A 172 -11.05 10.06 12.43
N LYS A 173 -12.37 10.25 12.29
CA LYS A 173 -13.36 9.50 13.08
C LYS A 173 -13.25 8.01 12.75
N ASP A 174 -13.41 7.18 13.78
CA ASP A 174 -13.49 5.72 13.68
C ASP A 174 -12.25 5.03 13.09
N HIS A 175 -11.10 5.71 13.05
CA HIS A 175 -9.85 5.14 12.56
C HIS A 175 -9.32 4.01 13.44
N ASP A 176 -9.58 4.06 14.74
CA ASP A 176 -9.29 2.97 15.66
C ASP A 176 -10.12 1.73 15.30
N GLU A 177 -11.41 1.91 15.02
CA GLU A 177 -12.28 0.82 14.59
C GLU A 177 -11.88 0.27 13.22
N CYS A 178 -11.53 1.14 12.27
CA CYS A 178 -10.96 0.73 10.99
C CYS A 178 -9.71 -0.13 11.16
N TRP A 179 -8.84 0.19 12.12
CA TRP A 179 -7.66 -0.64 12.41
C TRP A 179 -8.05 -2.01 12.97
N LYS A 180 -9.04 -2.10 13.87
CA LYS A 180 -9.54 -3.38 14.40
C LYS A 180 -10.10 -4.27 13.29
N LEU A 181 -10.97 -3.72 12.45
CA LEU A 181 -11.54 -4.42 11.29
C LEU A 181 -10.45 -4.86 10.30
N THR A 182 -9.50 -3.98 9.99
CA THR A 182 -8.37 -4.31 9.10
C THR A 182 -7.51 -5.43 9.70
N SER A 183 -7.22 -5.38 11.00
CA SER A 183 -6.42 -6.41 11.69
C SER A 183 -7.11 -7.76 11.68
N ALA A 184 -8.42 -7.79 11.85
CA ALA A 184 -9.24 -8.99 11.72
C ALA A 184 -9.16 -9.61 10.31
N LEU A 185 -9.28 -8.77 9.27
CA LEU A 185 -9.37 -9.21 7.86
C LEU A 185 -7.99 -9.46 7.20
N TYR A 186 -6.88 -9.00 7.80
CA TYR A 186 -5.54 -9.39 7.37
C TYR A 186 -5.15 -10.80 7.79
N PHE A 187 -5.75 -11.30 8.87
CA PHE A 187 -5.37 -12.57 9.50
C PHE A 187 -6.62 -13.38 9.84
N GLU A 188 -7.43 -13.67 8.82
CA GLU A 188 -8.68 -14.45 8.92
C GLU A 188 -8.45 -15.84 9.56
N ASP A 189 -7.26 -16.42 9.36
CA ASP A 189 -6.83 -17.70 9.94
C ASP A 189 -6.09 -17.56 11.28
N GLY A 190 -6.12 -16.38 11.90
CA GLY A 190 -5.36 -16.08 13.13
C GLY A 190 -3.84 -16.05 12.92
N GLY A 191 -3.38 -15.96 11.66
CA GLY A 191 -1.97 -15.96 11.30
C GLY A 191 -1.34 -17.35 11.24
N ASP A 192 -2.12 -18.43 11.23
CA ASP A 192 -1.64 -19.80 11.17
C ASP A 192 -0.75 -20.05 9.94
N ARG A 193 -1.21 -19.66 8.74
CA ARG A 193 -0.42 -19.79 7.50
C ARG A 193 0.88 -18.99 7.55
N LEU A 194 0.84 -17.77 8.09
CA LEU A 194 2.05 -16.96 8.26
C LEU A 194 3.05 -17.67 9.17
N ARG A 195 2.61 -18.18 10.33
CA ARG A 195 3.48 -18.93 11.25
C ARG A 195 4.03 -20.20 10.62
N HIS A 196 3.20 -20.94 9.87
CA HIS A 196 3.61 -22.14 9.15
C HIS A 196 4.71 -21.83 8.13
N MET A 197 4.52 -20.79 7.31
CA MET A 197 5.49 -20.38 6.28
C MET A 197 6.80 -19.88 6.87
N LEU A 198 6.76 -19.08 7.94
CA LEU A 198 7.96 -18.63 8.65
C LEU A 198 8.75 -19.83 9.20
N LYS A 199 8.07 -20.81 9.80
CA LYS A 199 8.70 -22.05 10.28
C LYS A 199 9.30 -22.87 9.14
N ALA A 200 8.59 -22.99 8.01
CA ALA A 200 9.06 -23.74 6.85
C ALA A 200 10.30 -23.09 6.19
N GLY A 201 10.38 -21.76 6.22
CA GLY A 201 11.53 -20.99 5.72
C GLY A 201 12.68 -20.81 6.70
N ASP A 202 12.59 -21.37 7.92
CA ASP A 202 13.51 -21.10 9.04
C ASP A 202 13.71 -19.60 9.29
N GLU A 203 12.63 -18.83 9.15
CA GLU A 203 12.64 -17.38 9.33
C GLU A 203 12.25 -17.01 10.77
N GLN A 204 13.04 -16.12 11.38
CA GLN A 204 12.72 -15.59 12.70
C GLN A 204 11.49 -14.68 12.65
N VAL A 205 10.57 -14.88 13.60
CA VAL A 205 9.46 -13.94 13.82
C VAL A 205 10.04 -12.65 14.35
N LEU A 206 9.90 -11.57 13.57
CA LEU A 206 10.37 -10.24 13.95
C LEU A 206 9.36 -9.55 14.89
N PRO A 207 9.79 -8.60 15.75
CA PRO A 207 8.93 -7.96 16.75
C PRO A 207 7.65 -7.34 16.19
N LEU A 208 7.69 -6.73 15.00
CA LEU A 208 6.49 -6.18 14.35
C LEU A 208 5.48 -7.28 14.00
N THR A 209 5.95 -8.44 13.52
CA THR A 209 5.07 -9.57 13.23
C THR A 209 4.51 -10.17 14.52
N GLU A 210 5.31 -10.26 15.57
CA GLU A 210 4.82 -10.70 16.87
C GLU A 210 3.73 -9.77 17.43
N TRP A 211 3.94 -8.45 17.34
CA TRP A 211 2.94 -7.46 17.74
C TRP A 211 1.66 -7.54 16.89
N LEU A 212 1.78 -7.67 15.56
CA LEU A 212 0.64 -7.82 14.66
C LEU A 212 -0.17 -9.08 14.99
N LEU A 213 0.51 -10.21 15.20
CA LEU A 213 -0.15 -11.48 15.52
C LEU A 213 -0.66 -11.58 16.96
N GLY A 214 -0.31 -10.60 17.81
CA GLY A 214 -0.77 -10.50 19.19
C GLY A 214 -1.95 -9.54 19.38
N GLN A 215 -2.46 -8.90 18.31
CA GLN A 215 -3.66 -8.07 18.40
C GLN A 215 -4.88 -8.93 18.77
N GLU A 216 -5.81 -8.38 19.56
CA GLU A 216 -7.01 -9.09 20.02
C GLU A 216 -7.88 -9.57 18.85
N GLU A 217 -7.89 -8.79 17.76
CA GLU A 217 -8.65 -9.07 16.55
C GLU A 217 -8.03 -10.19 15.70
N VAL A 218 -6.78 -10.61 15.95
CA VAL A 218 -6.11 -11.65 15.16
C VAL A 218 -6.39 -13.02 15.77
N LYS A 219 -7.45 -13.65 15.26
CA LYS A 219 -7.91 -14.98 15.65
C LYS A 219 -8.44 -15.75 14.43
N ALA A 220 -8.39 -17.08 14.52
CA ALA A 220 -8.98 -17.94 13.49
C ALA A 220 -10.50 -17.72 13.46
N ARG A 221 -11.04 -17.54 12.27
CA ARG A 221 -12.46 -17.29 12.01
C ARG A 221 -13.04 -18.34 11.07
N SER A 222 -14.32 -18.66 11.27
CA SER A 222 -15.10 -19.33 10.23
C SER A 222 -15.40 -18.39 9.07
N VAL A 223 -15.88 -18.93 7.95
CA VAL A 223 -16.29 -18.12 6.79
C VAL A 223 -17.42 -17.16 7.16
N GLU A 224 -18.37 -17.62 7.97
CA GLU A 224 -19.49 -16.82 8.47
C GLU A 224 -19.00 -15.65 9.34
N GLU A 225 -18.04 -15.90 10.24
CA GLU A 225 -17.45 -14.84 11.07
C GLU A 225 -16.67 -13.80 10.23
N VAL A 226 -16.02 -14.23 9.13
CA VAL A 226 -15.38 -13.29 8.19
C VAL A 226 -16.42 -12.41 7.49
N TRP A 227 -17.56 -12.98 7.08
CA TRP A 227 -18.65 -12.20 6.50
C TRP A 227 -19.23 -11.18 7.47
N ASP A 228 -19.45 -11.57 8.73
CA ASP A 228 -19.96 -10.67 9.76
C ASP A 228 -19.02 -9.46 9.96
N VAL A 229 -17.71 -9.68 9.98
CA VAL A 229 -16.72 -8.59 10.06
C VAL A 229 -16.70 -7.73 8.80
N SER A 230 -16.95 -8.31 7.62
CA SER A 230 -16.89 -7.60 6.34
C SER A 230 -18.06 -6.62 6.12
N ILE A 231 -19.15 -6.77 6.88
CA ILE A 231 -20.35 -5.92 6.79
C ILE A 231 -20.57 -5.02 8.02
N ALA A 232 -19.70 -5.11 9.02
CA ALA A 232 -19.73 -4.30 10.24
C ALA A 232 -19.31 -2.85 9.98
#